data_AF-A0A168R6E7-F1
#
_entry.id   AF-A0A168R6E7-F1
#
_cell.length_a   1.000
_cell.length_b   1.000
_cell.length_c   1.000
_cell.angle_alpha   90.00
_cell.angle_beta   90.00
_cell.angle_gamma   90.00
#
_symmetry.space_group_name_H-M   'P 1'
#
loop_
_entity.id
_entity.type
_entity.pdbx_description
1 polymer ?
#
loop_
_entity_poly.entity_id
_entity_poly.type
_entity_poly.pdbx_seq_one_letter_code
_entity_poly.pdbx_strand_id
1 'polypeptide(L)'
;MTNSTCLNSSKHADMSVLKTTLETAKAAANQLSMEFMDIKADDPFLETKRKELALAQEKVAILIKNIGWQEEHSIKKTIKDVKLITQAPVFQQAKMMRCDKALPVFDNIHLYVNRFEKIMTTHQVDKDLNWKTYLAASIQDHSVDQWFSGTLANKECSWEEARTILMDKFDDKASDMITAKNLFAIKMDRSETLPAFSLRFSATMQDAKWDDGPSMAMLCLLALPKNLCNDIIVAYNSKEQAHSRPQSVDDVFRLAGKLLCLV
;
A
#
# COMPACT_ATOMS: atom_id res chain seq x y z
N MET A 1 -10.14 50.33 13.65
CA MET A 1 -9.26 49.24 13.18
C MET A 1 -10.14 48.04 12.87
N THR A 2 -10.60 47.92 11.64
CA THR A 2 -11.43 46.78 11.19
C THR A 2 -10.50 45.77 10.54
N ASN A 3 -10.36 44.61 11.17
CA ASN A 3 -9.59 43.49 10.66
C ASN A 3 -10.20 43.02 9.34
N SER A 4 -9.57 43.39 8.23
CA SER A 4 -9.75 42.71 6.95
C SER A 4 -9.27 41.27 7.11
N THR A 5 -10.18 40.37 7.45
CA THR A 5 -10.00 38.94 7.20
C THR A 5 -9.88 38.75 5.70
N CYS A 6 -8.63 38.60 5.26
CA CYS A 6 -8.27 38.35 3.88
C CYS A 6 -9.02 37.10 3.40
N LEU A 7 -9.95 37.29 2.46
CA LEU A 7 -10.72 36.22 1.84
C LEU A 7 -9.74 35.31 1.09
N ASN A 8 -9.51 34.10 1.61
CA ASN A 8 -8.91 33.00 0.87
C ASN A 8 -9.90 32.48 -0.18
N SER A 9 -10.31 33.32 -1.14
CA SER A 9 -11.16 32.95 -2.29
C SER A 9 -10.34 32.40 -3.46
N SER A 10 -9.11 31.97 -3.21
CA SER A 10 -8.19 31.48 -4.23
C SER A 10 -8.70 30.17 -4.86
N LYS A 11 -8.61 30.08 -6.19
CA LYS A 11 -8.86 28.84 -6.96
C LYS A 11 -7.91 27.69 -6.57
N HIS A 12 -6.88 27.98 -5.78
CA HIS A 12 -5.88 27.03 -5.27
C HIS A 12 -6.03 26.75 -3.76
N ALA A 13 -7.08 27.27 -3.12
CA ALA A 13 -7.36 26.94 -1.72
C ALA A 13 -7.81 25.48 -1.60
N ASP A 14 -7.48 24.87 -0.45
CA ASP A 14 -7.87 23.51 -0.12
C ASP A 14 -9.41 23.34 -0.11
N MET A 15 -9.89 22.22 -0.65
CA MET A 15 -11.32 21.95 -0.82
C MET A 15 -12.07 21.87 0.52
N SER A 16 -11.46 21.30 1.54
CA SER A 16 -12.07 21.20 2.87
C SER A 16 -12.19 22.59 3.53
N VAL A 17 -11.19 23.44 3.30
CA VAL A 17 -11.19 24.84 3.75
C VAL A 17 -12.24 25.65 3.02
N LEU A 18 -12.39 25.50 1.70
CA LEU A 18 -13.41 26.17 0.91
C LEU A 18 -14.84 25.76 1.33
N LYS A 19 -15.09 24.48 1.59
CA LYS A 19 -16.40 23.98 2.07
C LYS A 19 -16.74 24.54 3.46
N THR A 20 -15.77 24.55 4.39
CA THR A 20 -15.95 25.13 5.73
C THR A 20 -16.21 26.64 5.67
N THR A 21 -15.49 27.33 4.78
CA THR A 21 -15.66 28.77 4.55
C THR A 21 -17.02 29.09 3.93
N LEU A 22 -17.52 28.24 3.02
CA LEU A 22 -18.85 28.38 2.43
C LEU A 22 -19.95 28.25 3.49
N GLU A 23 -19.88 27.25 4.37
CA GLU A 23 -20.90 27.07 5.40
C GLU A 23 -20.90 28.25 6.40
N THR A 24 -19.73 28.77 6.74
CA THR A 24 -19.61 29.98 7.57
C THR A 24 -20.21 31.21 6.86
N ALA A 25 -19.95 31.37 5.56
CA ALA A 25 -20.48 32.47 4.75
C ALA A 25 -22.01 32.38 4.58
N LYS A 26 -22.57 31.18 4.42
CA LYS A 26 -24.02 30.94 4.38
C LYS A 26 -24.67 31.29 5.72
N ALA A 27 -24.09 30.87 6.83
CA ALA A 27 -24.58 31.21 8.16
C ALA A 27 -24.62 32.73 8.39
N ALA A 28 -23.55 33.43 8.01
CA ALA A 28 -23.49 34.90 8.10
C ALA A 28 -24.51 35.60 7.19
N ALA A 29 -24.69 35.12 5.95
CA ALA A 29 -25.69 35.66 5.04
C ALA A 29 -27.13 35.44 5.54
N ASN A 30 -27.42 34.27 6.12
CA ASN A 30 -28.72 33.97 6.71
C ASN A 30 -28.99 34.85 7.94
N GLN A 31 -27.98 35.08 8.78
CA GLN A 31 -28.10 35.99 9.91
C GLN A 31 -28.40 37.42 9.47
N LEU A 32 -27.66 37.95 8.48
CA LEU A 32 -27.93 39.27 7.91
C LEU A 32 -29.31 39.35 7.23
N SER A 33 -29.79 38.25 6.65
CA SER A 33 -31.13 38.19 6.06
C SER A 33 -32.23 38.27 7.12
N MET A 34 -32.05 37.64 8.28
CA MET A 34 -32.98 37.73 9.41
C MET A 34 -32.97 39.16 9.98
N GLU A 35 -31.78 39.72 10.24
CA GLU A 35 -31.64 41.10 10.70
C GLU A 35 -32.29 42.11 9.73
N PHE A 36 -32.17 41.89 8.42
CA PHE A 36 -32.79 42.74 7.41
C PHE A 36 -34.33 42.68 7.44
N MET A 37 -34.92 41.51 7.73
CA MET A 37 -36.38 41.34 7.82
C MET A 37 -36.98 42.03 9.05
N ASP A 38 -36.18 42.19 10.12
CA ASP A 38 -36.61 42.82 11.37
C ASP A 38 -36.51 44.36 11.36
N ILE A 39 -35.93 44.95 10.30
CA ILE A 39 -35.78 46.41 10.17
C ILE A 39 -37.10 47.05 9.69
N LYS A 40 -37.49 48.15 10.34
CA LYS A 40 -38.67 48.94 9.95
C LYS A 40 -38.38 49.74 8.67
N ALA A 41 -39.40 49.95 7.84
CA ALA A 41 -39.27 50.62 6.55
C ALA A 41 -38.68 52.05 6.62
N ASP A 42 -38.81 52.74 7.74
CA ASP A 42 -38.33 54.11 7.95
C ASP A 42 -36.92 54.20 8.58
N ASP A 43 -36.22 53.07 8.73
CA ASP A 43 -34.90 53.03 9.37
C ASP A 43 -33.80 53.63 8.48
N PRO A 44 -33.03 54.63 8.96
CA PRO A 44 -31.92 55.24 8.20
C PRO A 44 -30.83 54.25 7.78
N PHE A 45 -30.71 53.10 8.44
CA PHE A 45 -29.70 52.08 8.18
C PHE A 45 -30.16 50.98 7.22
N LEU A 46 -31.42 51.00 6.76
CA LEU A 46 -32.00 50.00 5.86
C LEU A 46 -31.14 49.79 4.59
N GLU A 47 -30.70 50.88 3.97
CA GLU A 47 -29.91 50.84 2.74
C GLU A 47 -28.48 50.31 2.98
N THR A 48 -27.90 50.60 4.15
CA THR A 48 -26.60 50.05 4.55
C THR A 48 -26.69 48.53 4.75
N LYS A 49 -27.72 48.07 5.47
CA LYS A 49 -27.97 46.65 5.71
C LYS A 49 -28.30 45.88 4.44
N ARG A 50 -29.02 46.50 3.50
CA ARG A 50 -29.24 45.95 2.16
C ARG A 50 -27.93 45.70 1.42
N LYS A 51 -26.99 46.66 1.45
CA LYS A 51 -25.67 46.51 0.82
C LYS A 51 -24.81 45.44 1.48
N GLU A 52 -24.85 45.34 2.81
CA GLU A 52 -24.16 44.27 3.56
C GLU A 52 -24.69 42.89 3.20
N LEU A 53 -26.02 42.72 3.11
CA LEU A 53 -26.64 41.47 2.71
C LEU A 53 -26.27 41.09 1.26
N ALA A 54 -26.33 42.06 0.33
CA ALA A 54 -25.93 41.83 -1.06
C ALA A 54 -24.46 41.37 -1.18
N LEU A 55 -23.55 42.00 -0.42
CA LEU A 55 -22.14 41.60 -0.38
C LEU A 55 -21.95 40.19 0.20
N ALA A 56 -22.70 39.83 1.24
CA ALA A 56 -22.65 38.50 1.83
C ALA A 56 -23.17 37.42 0.85
N GLN A 57 -24.26 37.70 0.14
CA GLN A 57 -24.81 36.82 -0.88
C GLN A 57 -23.84 36.65 -2.07
N GLU A 58 -23.18 37.73 -2.50
CA GLU A 58 -22.17 37.68 -3.56
C GLU A 58 -20.96 36.82 -3.16
N LYS A 59 -20.49 36.91 -1.92
CA LYS A 59 -19.43 36.03 -1.39
C LYS A 59 -19.84 34.56 -1.46
N VAL A 60 -21.07 34.22 -1.08
CA VAL A 60 -21.61 32.85 -1.18
C VAL A 60 -21.62 32.39 -2.63
N ALA A 61 -22.09 33.23 -3.56
CA ALA A 61 -22.14 32.92 -4.98
C ALA A 61 -20.74 32.64 -5.58
N ILE A 62 -19.74 33.44 -5.20
CA ILE A 62 -18.35 33.25 -5.63
C ILE A 62 -17.79 31.92 -5.10
N LEU A 63 -18.04 31.59 -3.83
CA LEU A 63 -17.56 30.33 -3.23
C LEU A 63 -18.20 29.11 -3.88
N ILE A 64 -19.52 29.14 -4.14
CA ILE A 64 -20.22 28.08 -4.87
C ILE A 64 -19.61 27.88 -6.26
N LYS A 65 -19.36 28.98 -6.99
CA LYS A 65 -18.75 28.92 -8.32
C LYS A 65 -17.34 28.34 -8.29
N ASN A 66 -16.52 28.71 -7.30
CA ASN A 66 -15.16 28.19 -7.16
C ASN A 66 -15.13 26.70 -6.81
N ILE A 67 -16.01 26.25 -5.91
CA ILE A 67 -16.15 24.84 -5.55
C ILE A 67 -16.60 24.04 -6.79
N GLY A 68 -17.64 24.50 -7.49
CA GLY A 68 -18.11 23.84 -8.71
C GLY A 68 -17.04 23.76 -9.79
N TRP A 69 -16.24 24.83 -9.97
CA TRP A 69 -15.12 24.82 -10.92
C TRP A 69 -14.03 23.80 -10.51
N GLN A 70 -13.67 23.73 -9.22
CA GLN A 70 -12.68 22.76 -8.74
C GLN A 70 -13.18 21.31 -8.84
N GLU A 71 -14.44 21.05 -8.53
CA GLU A 71 -15.05 19.72 -8.65
C GLU A 71 -15.08 19.27 -10.13
N GLU A 72 -15.47 20.16 -11.05
CA GLU A 72 -15.46 19.88 -12.49
C GLU A 72 -14.03 19.66 -13.02
N HIS A 73 -13.03 20.40 -12.52
CA HIS A 73 -11.63 20.21 -12.89
C HIS A 73 -11.02 18.93 -12.28
N SER A 74 -11.44 18.54 -11.09
CA SER A 74 -11.05 17.26 -10.47
C SER A 74 -11.58 16.09 -11.29
N ILE A 75 -12.87 16.13 -11.67
CA ILE A 75 -13.49 15.13 -12.56
C ILE A 75 -12.80 15.10 -13.93
N LYS A 76 -12.50 16.26 -14.54
CA LYS A 76 -11.75 16.34 -15.81
C LYS A 76 -10.31 15.83 -15.69
N LYS A 77 -9.67 15.94 -14.51
CA LYS A 77 -8.36 15.33 -14.24
C LYS A 77 -8.47 13.80 -14.19
N THR A 78 -9.49 13.27 -13.52
CA THR A 78 -9.79 11.82 -13.49
C THR A 78 -10.08 11.26 -14.89
N ILE A 79 -10.79 12.02 -15.76
CA ILE A 79 -11.06 11.61 -17.14
C ILE A 79 -9.80 11.64 -18.03
N LYS A 80 -8.81 12.50 -17.74
CA LYS A 80 -7.51 12.48 -18.44
C LYS A 80 -6.67 11.23 -18.11
N ASP A 81 -6.98 10.52 -17.03
CA ASP A 81 -6.21 9.36 -16.56
C ASP A 81 -6.62 8.01 -17.18
N VAL A 82 -7.58 7.93 -18.10
CA VAL A 82 -7.90 6.64 -18.78
C VAL A 82 -6.66 6.03 -19.44
N LYS A 83 -5.76 6.86 -19.99
CA LYS A 83 -4.47 6.41 -20.53
C LYS A 83 -3.48 5.91 -19.47
N LEU A 84 -3.61 6.34 -18.23
CA LEU A 84 -2.76 5.89 -17.11
C LEU A 84 -3.36 4.65 -16.43
N ILE A 85 -4.69 4.61 -16.32
CA ILE A 85 -5.47 3.46 -15.83
C ILE A 85 -5.23 2.24 -16.72
N THR A 86 -5.21 2.42 -18.04
CA THR A 86 -4.90 1.35 -19.02
C THR A 86 -3.45 0.85 -18.94
N GLN A 87 -2.55 1.56 -18.24
CA GLN A 87 -1.20 1.08 -17.97
C GLN A 87 -1.11 0.26 -16.68
N ALA A 88 -2.21 0.10 -15.94
CA ALA A 88 -2.25 -0.81 -14.80
C ALA A 88 -1.82 -2.22 -15.24
N PRO A 89 -1.02 -2.93 -14.42
CA PRO A 89 -0.58 -4.26 -14.79
C PRO A 89 -1.79 -5.19 -14.77
N VAL A 90 -1.99 -5.99 -15.81
CA VAL A 90 -3.11 -6.94 -15.82
C VAL A 90 -2.92 -7.97 -14.71
N PHE A 91 -3.97 -8.22 -13.93
CA PHE A 91 -3.96 -9.21 -12.87
C PHE A 91 -3.93 -10.61 -13.48
N GLN A 92 -2.73 -11.20 -13.56
CA GLN A 92 -2.54 -12.58 -13.98
C GLN A 92 -1.61 -13.30 -13.02
N GLN A 93 -2.15 -14.19 -12.19
CA GLN A 93 -1.36 -15.00 -11.28
C GLN A 93 -1.20 -16.42 -11.83
N ALA A 94 0.05 -16.88 -11.88
CA ALA A 94 0.39 -18.21 -12.35
C ALA A 94 -0.41 -19.28 -11.58
N LYS A 95 -0.85 -20.33 -12.28
CA LYS A 95 -1.53 -21.52 -11.73
C LYS A 95 -2.91 -21.27 -11.07
N MET A 96 -3.34 -20.02 -10.90
CA MET A 96 -4.68 -19.71 -10.35
C MET A 96 -5.73 -19.41 -11.43
N MET A 97 -5.31 -18.92 -12.60
CA MET A 97 -6.24 -18.52 -13.67
C MET A 97 -5.71 -18.85 -15.07
N ARG A 98 -6.60 -18.78 -16.06
CA ARG A 98 -6.19 -18.87 -17.47
C ARG A 98 -5.45 -17.58 -17.84
N CYS A 99 -4.14 -17.68 -17.95
CA CYS A 99 -3.28 -16.54 -18.27
C CYS A 99 -3.16 -16.36 -19.78
N ASP A 100 -3.12 -15.10 -20.22
CA ASP A 100 -2.73 -14.75 -21.58
C ASP A 100 -1.21 -14.72 -21.65
N LYS A 101 -0.63 -15.58 -22.50
CA LYS A 101 0.83 -15.67 -22.67
C LYS A 101 1.45 -14.40 -23.26
N ALA A 102 0.66 -13.52 -23.87
CA ALA A 102 1.13 -12.23 -24.38
C ALA A 102 1.32 -11.17 -23.29
N LEU A 103 0.79 -11.40 -22.09
CA LEU A 103 0.84 -10.47 -20.97
C LEU A 103 1.74 -11.00 -19.84
N PRO A 104 2.31 -10.11 -19.00
CA PRO A 104 3.08 -10.53 -17.85
C PRO A 104 2.24 -11.36 -16.87
N VAL A 105 2.75 -12.53 -16.51
CA VAL A 105 2.17 -13.41 -15.49
C VAL A 105 3.02 -13.30 -14.23
N PHE A 106 2.37 -13.04 -13.10
CA PHE A 106 3.02 -12.93 -11.80
C PHE A 106 3.04 -14.28 -11.10
N ASP A 107 4.21 -14.67 -10.57
CA ASP A 107 4.35 -15.95 -9.85
C ASP A 107 3.59 -15.97 -8.52
N ASN A 108 3.45 -14.80 -7.88
CA ASN A 108 2.71 -14.63 -6.63
C ASN A 108 2.05 -13.23 -6.56
N ILE A 109 1.08 -13.10 -5.64
CA ILE A 109 0.33 -11.87 -5.41
C ILE A 109 1.21 -10.68 -5.00
N HIS A 110 2.31 -10.91 -4.28
CA HIS A 110 3.20 -9.83 -3.83
C HIS A 110 3.89 -9.13 -5.01
N LEU A 111 4.33 -9.88 -6.03
CA LEU A 111 4.93 -9.32 -7.23
C LEU A 111 3.93 -8.44 -8.00
N TYR A 112 2.67 -8.89 -8.08
CA TYR A 112 1.60 -8.10 -8.68
C TYR A 112 1.37 -6.79 -7.89
N VAL A 113 1.17 -6.88 -6.58
CA VAL A 113 0.92 -5.71 -5.72
C VAL A 113 2.05 -4.69 -5.82
N ASN A 114 3.31 -5.14 -5.74
CA ASN A 114 4.47 -4.25 -5.87
C ASN A 114 4.50 -3.53 -7.22
N ARG A 115 4.16 -4.24 -8.32
CA ARG A 115 4.10 -3.64 -9.65
C ARG A 115 2.96 -2.64 -9.77
N PHE A 116 1.80 -2.98 -9.22
CA PHE A 116 0.61 -2.14 -9.17
C PHE A 116 0.88 -0.83 -8.42
N GLU A 117 1.48 -0.90 -7.23
CA GLU A 117 1.89 0.27 -6.45
C GLU A 117 2.92 1.12 -7.18
N LYS A 118 3.91 0.48 -7.81
CA LYS A 118 4.95 1.18 -8.56
C LYS A 118 4.36 2.03 -9.68
N ILE A 119 3.32 1.55 -10.36
CA ILE A 119 2.64 2.31 -11.43
C ILE A 119 1.93 3.54 -10.85
N MET A 120 1.16 3.38 -9.78
CA MET A 120 0.49 4.51 -9.13
C MET A 120 1.49 5.56 -8.62
N THR A 121 2.59 5.11 -8.00
CA THR A 121 3.66 6.01 -7.55
C THR A 121 4.35 6.71 -8.72
N THR A 122 4.63 6.00 -9.82
CA THR A 122 5.24 6.59 -11.03
C THR A 122 4.35 7.68 -11.63
N HIS A 123 3.04 7.46 -11.59
CA HIS A 123 2.04 8.41 -12.10
C HIS A 123 1.66 9.50 -11.09
N GLN A 124 2.24 9.50 -9.88
CA GLN A 124 1.91 10.42 -8.78
C GLN A 124 0.41 10.45 -8.44
N VAL A 125 -0.21 9.27 -8.51
CA VAL A 125 -1.64 9.08 -8.24
C VAL A 125 -1.83 8.86 -6.75
N ASP A 126 -2.84 9.51 -6.18
CA ASP A 126 -3.29 9.23 -4.82
C ASP A 126 -3.86 7.80 -4.76
N LYS A 127 -3.19 6.93 -4.00
CA LYS A 127 -3.52 5.51 -3.93
C LYS A 127 -4.90 5.30 -3.31
N ASP A 128 -5.19 5.96 -2.19
CA ASP A 128 -6.45 5.75 -1.45
C ASP A 128 -7.66 6.23 -2.26
N LEU A 129 -7.49 7.26 -3.07
CA LEU A 129 -8.57 7.77 -3.92
C LEU A 129 -8.80 6.94 -5.20
N ASN A 130 -7.76 6.33 -5.77
CA ASN A 130 -7.82 5.79 -7.14
C ASN A 130 -7.57 4.27 -7.26
N TRP A 131 -7.16 3.58 -6.19
CA TRP A 131 -6.81 2.16 -6.28
C TRP A 131 -7.94 1.31 -6.83
N LYS A 132 -9.21 1.61 -6.50
CA LYS A 132 -10.39 0.87 -6.98
C LYS A 132 -10.50 0.93 -8.51
N THR A 133 -10.30 2.10 -9.09
CA THR A 133 -10.38 2.30 -10.55
C THR A 133 -9.23 1.59 -11.28
N TYR A 134 -8.02 1.69 -10.74
CA TYR A 134 -6.86 0.99 -11.31
C TYR A 134 -6.99 -0.53 -11.19
N LEU A 135 -7.47 -1.02 -10.05
CA LEU A 135 -7.65 -2.45 -9.80
C LEU A 135 -8.77 -3.02 -10.68
N ALA A 136 -9.91 -2.33 -10.81
CA ALA A 136 -10.97 -2.75 -11.72
C ALA A 136 -10.47 -2.85 -13.17
N ALA A 137 -9.64 -1.91 -13.63
CA ALA A 137 -9.06 -1.95 -14.98
C ALA A 137 -8.00 -3.04 -15.17
N SER A 138 -7.31 -3.45 -14.10
CA SER A 138 -6.33 -4.53 -14.13
C SER A 138 -6.96 -5.93 -14.21
N ILE A 139 -8.20 -6.09 -13.75
CA ILE A 139 -8.87 -7.39 -13.67
C ILE A 139 -9.53 -7.70 -15.01
N GLN A 140 -9.11 -8.79 -15.64
CA GLN A 140 -9.72 -9.31 -16.87
C GLN A 140 -10.40 -10.67 -16.67
N ASP A 141 -10.02 -11.41 -15.63
CA ASP A 141 -10.63 -12.70 -15.30
C ASP A 141 -11.98 -12.50 -14.62
N HIS A 142 -13.01 -13.18 -15.13
CA HIS A 142 -14.39 -13.04 -14.63
C HIS A 142 -14.56 -13.47 -13.17
N SER A 143 -13.84 -14.50 -12.71
CA SER A 143 -13.95 -14.99 -11.33
C SER A 143 -13.33 -14.01 -10.34
N VAL A 144 -12.22 -13.38 -10.73
CA VAL A 144 -11.56 -12.33 -9.94
C VAL A 144 -12.44 -11.08 -9.90
N ASP A 145 -13.06 -10.70 -11.02
CA ASP A 145 -13.96 -9.55 -11.11
C ASP A 145 -15.21 -9.72 -10.22
N GLN A 146 -15.81 -10.91 -10.24
CA GLN A 146 -16.95 -11.23 -9.38
C GLN A 146 -16.57 -11.13 -7.89
N TRP A 147 -15.39 -11.64 -7.52
CA TRP A 147 -14.88 -11.51 -6.15
C TRP A 147 -14.62 -10.05 -5.76
N PHE A 148 -13.98 -9.27 -6.63
CA PHE A 148 -13.69 -7.86 -6.40
C PHE A 148 -14.98 -7.06 -6.18
N SER A 149 -15.96 -7.25 -7.06
CA SER A 149 -17.28 -6.60 -6.99
C SER A 149 -18.02 -6.92 -5.69
N GLY A 150 -17.95 -8.18 -5.23
CA GLY A 150 -18.61 -8.61 -3.98
C GLY A 150 -17.87 -8.22 -2.70
N THR A 151 -16.54 -8.03 -2.75
CA THR A 151 -15.71 -7.91 -1.54
C THR A 151 -15.13 -6.51 -1.33
N LEU A 152 -14.67 -5.87 -2.42
CA LEU A 152 -13.84 -4.66 -2.36
C LEU A 152 -14.49 -3.44 -3.01
N ALA A 153 -15.27 -3.60 -4.08
CA ALA A 153 -15.81 -2.47 -4.83
C ALA A 153 -16.65 -1.51 -3.96
N ASN A 154 -17.55 -2.06 -3.14
CA ASN A 154 -18.44 -1.30 -2.26
C ASN A 154 -17.87 -1.09 -0.84
N LYS A 155 -16.65 -1.56 -0.57
CA LYS A 155 -16.04 -1.46 0.76
C LYS A 155 -15.30 -0.12 0.87
N GLU A 156 -15.67 0.67 1.86
CA GLU A 156 -14.91 1.87 2.23
C GLU A 156 -13.68 1.43 3.02
N CYS A 157 -12.53 1.40 2.35
CA CYS A 157 -11.25 1.02 2.94
C CYS A 157 -10.10 1.72 2.22
N SER A 158 -9.01 1.91 2.96
CA SER A 158 -7.73 2.40 2.44
C SER A 158 -7.08 1.36 1.51
N TRP A 159 -6.11 1.81 0.72
CA TRP A 159 -5.31 0.92 -0.10
C TRP A 159 -4.59 -0.15 0.74
N GLU A 160 -4.09 0.18 1.94
CA GLU A 160 -3.35 -0.78 2.77
C GLU A 160 -4.24 -1.92 3.29
N GLU A 161 -5.49 -1.60 3.64
CA GLU A 161 -6.49 -2.60 4.03
C GLU A 161 -6.89 -3.47 2.83
N ALA A 162 -7.12 -2.86 1.67
CA ALA A 162 -7.42 -3.57 0.43
C ALA A 162 -6.25 -4.49 0.00
N ARG A 163 -5.01 -4.01 0.14
CA ARG A 163 -3.77 -4.75 -0.10
C ARG A 163 -3.70 -6.00 0.77
N THR A 164 -4.00 -5.86 2.06
CA THR A 164 -4.04 -7.00 2.99
C THR A 164 -5.09 -8.03 2.58
N ILE A 165 -6.28 -7.59 2.16
CA ILE A 165 -7.36 -8.47 1.70
C ILE A 165 -6.98 -9.18 0.38
N LEU A 166 -6.34 -8.47 -0.55
CA LEU A 166 -5.81 -9.04 -1.78
C LEU A 166 -4.78 -10.13 -1.50
N MET A 167 -3.83 -9.86 -0.58
CA MET A 167 -2.83 -10.82 -0.18
C MET A 167 -3.49 -12.06 0.45
N ASP A 168 -4.34 -11.92 1.47
CA ASP A 168 -4.96 -13.11 2.10
C ASP A 168 -5.80 -13.97 1.14
N LYS A 169 -6.43 -13.34 0.13
CA LYS A 169 -7.24 -14.06 -0.86
C LYS A 169 -6.43 -14.86 -1.86
N PHE A 170 -5.33 -14.29 -2.37
CA PHE A 170 -4.57 -14.81 -3.50
C PHE A 170 -3.17 -15.31 -3.13
N ASP A 171 -2.76 -15.17 -1.87
CA ASP A 171 -1.56 -15.84 -1.37
C ASP A 171 -1.86 -17.35 -1.29
N ASP A 172 -0.97 -18.13 -1.90
CA ASP A 172 -1.14 -19.57 -1.98
C ASP A 172 -0.67 -20.19 -0.66
N LYS A 173 -1.58 -20.34 0.30
CA LYS A 173 -1.30 -21.00 1.59
C LYS A 173 -0.80 -22.44 1.42
N ALA A 174 -1.10 -23.10 0.29
CA ALA A 174 -0.53 -24.40 -0.03
C ALA A 174 0.92 -24.28 -0.53
N SER A 175 1.26 -23.18 -1.22
CA SER A 175 2.65 -22.83 -1.53
C SER A 175 3.46 -22.58 -0.27
N ASP A 176 2.93 -21.87 0.74
CA ASP A 176 3.62 -21.68 2.03
C ASP A 176 3.92 -23.02 2.73
N MET A 177 2.97 -23.97 2.69
CA MET A 177 3.18 -25.31 3.23
C MET A 177 4.24 -26.09 2.42
N ILE A 178 4.28 -25.92 1.10
CA ILE A 178 5.26 -26.56 0.22
C ILE A 178 6.66 -25.96 0.43
N THR A 179 6.79 -24.64 0.51
CA THR A 179 8.09 -23.97 0.77
C THR A 179 8.60 -24.29 2.16
N ALA A 180 7.73 -24.31 3.18
CA ALA A 180 8.09 -24.79 4.51
C ALA A 180 8.52 -26.27 4.49
N LYS A 181 7.79 -27.15 3.80
CA LYS A 181 8.17 -28.56 3.63
C LYS A 181 9.54 -28.70 2.96
N ASN A 182 9.81 -27.92 1.92
CA ASN A 182 11.10 -27.92 1.22
C ASN A 182 12.24 -27.47 2.16
N LEU A 183 11.99 -26.44 2.97
CA LEU A 183 12.94 -25.96 3.98
C LEU A 183 13.23 -27.04 5.04
N PHE A 184 12.22 -27.76 5.53
CA PHE A 184 12.44 -28.86 6.49
C PHE A 184 13.13 -30.09 5.88
N ALA A 185 12.93 -30.33 4.59
CA ALA A 185 13.52 -31.46 3.86
C ALA A 185 14.93 -31.17 3.35
N ILE A 186 15.41 -29.93 3.44
CA ILE A 186 16.70 -29.54 2.87
C ILE A 186 17.85 -30.27 3.58
N LYS A 187 18.74 -30.85 2.77
CA LYS A 187 19.96 -31.54 3.18
C LYS A 187 21.06 -31.18 2.20
N MET A 188 22.28 -31.03 2.72
CA MET A 188 23.47 -30.87 1.89
C MET A 188 23.78 -32.21 1.21
N ASP A 189 23.90 -32.19 -0.12
CA ASP A 189 24.24 -33.38 -0.88
C ASP A 189 25.72 -33.73 -0.74
N ARG A 190 26.07 -35.02 -0.89
CA ARG A 190 27.46 -35.50 -0.72
C ARG A 190 28.44 -34.89 -1.72
N SER A 191 27.97 -34.51 -2.90
CA SER A 191 28.77 -33.91 -3.98
C SER A 191 28.64 -32.39 -4.05
N GLU A 192 27.81 -31.80 -3.20
CA GLU A 192 27.56 -30.36 -3.19
C GLU A 192 28.63 -29.64 -2.37
N THR A 193 29.08 -28.48 -2.84
CA THR A 193 30.04 -27.65 -2.11
C THR A 193 29.30 -26.82 -1.05
N LEU A 194 29.98 -26.47 0.05
CA LEU A 194 29.38 -25.64 1.10
C LEU A 194 28.80 -24.31 0.57
N PRO A 195 29.47 -23.56 -0.33
CA PRO A 195 28.90 -22.33 -0.89
C PRO A 195 27.65 -22.56 -1.77
N ALA A 196 27.61 -23.66 -2.53
CA ALA A 196 26.44 -24.00 -3.32
C ALA A 196 25.25 -24.35 -2.41
N PHE A 197 25.51 -25.12 -1.36
CA PHE A 197 24.51 -25.43 -0.34
C PHE A 197 24.02 -24.19 0.41
N SER A 198 24.91 -23.28 0.82
CA SER A 198 24.52 -22.07 1.53
C SER A 198 23.61 -21.18 0.69
N LEU A 199 23.92 -21.03 -0.59
CA LEU A 199 23.07 -20.27 -1.52
C LEU A 199 21.69 -20.90 -1.65
N ARG A 200 21.62 -22.24 -1.79
CA ARG A 200 20.36 -22.99 -1.89
C ARG A 200 19.54 -22.91 -0.60
N PHE A 201 20.19 -22.99 0.55
CA PHE A 201 19.54 -22.87 1.86
C PHE A 201 18.97 -21.47 2.07
N SER A 202 19.74 -20.42 1.81
CA SER A 202 19.27 -19.03 1.92
C SER A 202 18.12 -18.74 0.96
N ALA A 203 18.17 -19.23 -0.28
CA ALA A 203 17.06 -19.10 -1.24
C ALA A 203 15.80 -19.80 -0.74
N THR A 204 15.92 -21.03 -0.22
CA THR A 204 14.77 -21.80 0.31
C THR A 204 14.18 -21.15 1.57
N MET A 205 15.03 -20.57 2.43
CA MET A 205 14.59 -19.83 3.62
C MET A 205 13.84 -18.54 3.24
N GLN A 206 14.33 -17.82 2.22
CA GLN A 206 13.66 -16.65 1.68
C GLN A 206 12.31 -17.00 1.03
N ASP A 207 12.25 -18.09 0.26
CA ASP A 207 11.02 -18.60 -0.35
C ASP A 207 9.98 -19.02 0.69
N ALA A 208 10.43 -19.53 1.84
CA ALA A 208 9.55 -19.87 2.96
C ALA A 208 9.09 -18.65 3.77
N LYS A 209 9.72 -17.47 3.57
CA LYS A 209 9.52 -16.25 4.38
C LYS A 209 9.87 -16.45 5.86
N TRP A 210 10.89 -17.24 6.18
CA TRP A 210 11.36 -17.45 7.55
C TRP A 210 12.54 -16.54 7.87
N ASP A 211 12.48 -15.85 9.00
CA ASP A 211 13.56 -14.99 9.47
C ASP A 211 14.74 -15.81 9.99
N ASP A 212 15.95 -15.28 9.81
CA ASP A 212 17.14 -15.86 10.41
C ASP A 212 17.09 -15.74 11.95
N GLY A 213 17.65 -16.73 12.62
CA GLY A 213 17.66 -16.81 14.07
C GLY A 213 18.03 -18.21 14.57
N PRO A 214 17.99 -18.44 15.90
CA PRO A 214 18.49 -19.68 16.50
C PRO A 214 17.80 -20.95 15.98
N SER A 215 16.51 -20.86 15.66
CA SER A 215 15.75 -21.98 15.08
C SER A 215 16.22 -22.33 13.67
N MET A 216 16.51 -21.33 12.83
CA MET A 216 17.03 -21.54 11.48
C MET A 216 18.49 -21.97 11.48
N ALA A 217 19.29 -21.44 12.39
CA ALA A 217 20.65 -21.91 12.62
C ALA A 217 20.67 -23.40 13.00
N MET A 218 19.75 -23.84 13.86
CA MET A 218 19.61 -25.26 14.22
C MET A 218 19.15 -26.11 13.02
N LEU A 219 18.18 -25.63 12.24
CA LEU A 219 17.73 -26.34 11.04
C LEU A 219 18.87 -26.48 10.02
N CYS A 220 19.66 -25.43 9.82
CA CYS A 220 20.85 -25.44 8.98
C CYS A 220 21.90 -26.45 9.48
N LEU A 221 22.18 -26.49 10.79
CA LEU A 221 23.07 -27.49 11.40
C LEU A 221 22.61 -28.92 11.12
N LEU A 222 21.30 -29.17 11.27
CA LEU A 222 20.71 -30.49 11.00
C LEU A 222 20.72 -30.83 9.51
N ALA A 223 20.76 -29.82 8.64
CA ALA A 223 20.82 -30.00 7.19
C ALA A 223 22.22 -30.39 6.68
N LEU A 224 23.28 -30.11 7.44
CA LEU A 224 24.66 -30.48 7.12
C LEU A 224 24.94 -31.98 7.38
N PRO A 225 26.02 -32.52 6.78
CA PRO A 225 26.51 -33.86 7.09
C PRO A 225 26.81 -34.03 8.59
N LYS A 226 26.49 -35.21 9.15
CA LYS A 226 26.57 -35.47 10.60
C LYS A 226 27.96 -35.20 11.21
N ASN A 227 29.02 -35.54 10.48
CA ASN A 227 30.40 -35.27 10.89
C ASN A 227 30.64 -33.76 11.03
N LEU A 228 30.32 -32.99 10.00
CA LEU A 228 30.48 -31.53 10.00
C LEU A 228 29.62 -30.87 11.09
N CYS A 229 28.39 -31.35 11.29
CA CYS A 229 27.51 -30.89 12.36
C CYS A 229 28.16 -31.07 13.75
N ASN A 230 28.71 -32.26 14.02
CA ASN A 230 29.39 -32.54 15.29
C ASN A 230 30.63 -31.65 15.48
N ASP A 231 31.44 -31.49 14.44
CA ASP A 231 32.64 -30.65 14.50
C ASP A 231 32.30 -29.17 14.76
N ILE A 232 31.21 -28.68 14.16
CA ILE A 232 30.71 -27.32 14.42
C ILE A 232 30.22 -27.19 15.86
N ILE A 233 29.48 -28.16 16.39
CA ILE A 233 29.00 -28.14 17.79
C ILE A 233 30.18 -28.14 18.76
N VAL A 234 31.20 -28.96 18.52
CA VAL A 234 32.42 -29.00 19.34
C VAL A 234 33.17 -27.67 19.25
N ALA A 235 33.36 -27.13 18.04
CA ALA A 235 34.00 -25.83 17.84
C ALA A 235 33.23 -24.69 18.52
N TYR A 236 31.89 -24.76 18.54
CA TYR A 236 31.04 -23.78 19.19
C TYR A 236 31.16 -23.86 20.72
N ASN A 237 31.09 -25.06 21.29
CA ASN A 237 31.23 -25.28 22.74
C ASN A 237 32.64 -24.97 23.26
N SER A 238 33.67 -25.04 22.39
CA SER A 238 35.06 -24.73 22.76
C SER A 238 35.36 -23.23 22.84
N LYS A 239 34.56 -22.39 22.17
CA LYS A 239 34.64 -20.94 22.30
C LYS A 239 33.77 -20.56 23.48
N GLU A 240 34.34 -19.92 24.50
CA GLU A 240 33.62 -19.37 25.66
C GLU A 240 32.59 -18.31 25.23
N GLN A 241 31.47 -18.73 24.64
CA GLN A 241 30.38 -17.88 24.20
C GLN A 241 29.21 -18.01 25.17
N ALA A 242 28.52 -16.90 25.43
CA ALA A 242 27.36 -16.83 26.35
C ALA A 242 26.16 -17.69 25.94
N HIS A 243 26.17 -18.25 24.72
CA HIS A 243 25.13 -19.12 24.20
C HIS A 243 25.71 -20.49 23.89
N SER A 244 24.97 -21.56 24.17
CA SER A 244 25.39 -22.94 23.93
C SER A 244 25.10 -23.45 22.51
N ARG A 245 24.61 -22.57 21.61
CA ARG A 245 24.18 -22.90 20.23
C ARG A 245 24.34 -21.71 19.27
N PRO A 246 24.56 -21.93 17.96
CA PRO A 246 24.58 -20.87 16.94
C PRO A 246 23.32 -20.00 16.95
N GLN A 247 23.49 -18.71 16.70
CA GLN A 247 22.40 -17.73 16.73
C GLN A 247 21.88 -17.36 15.33
N SER A 248 22.66 -17.60 14.29
CA SER A 248 22.29 -17.32 12.90
C SER A 248 22.76 -18.44 11.95
N VAL A 249 22.14 -18.52 10.78
CA VAL A 249 22.58 -19.39 9.67
C VAL A 249 24.00 -19.01 9.21
N ASP A 250 24.32 -17.72 9.21
CA ASP A 250 25.66 -17.21 8.87
C ASP A 250 26.75 -17.72 9.83
N ASP A 251 26.45 -17.83 11.13
CA ASP A 251 27.38 -18.40 12.11
C ASP A 251 27.73 -19.85 11.78
N VAL A 252 26.74 -20.62 11.36
CA VAL A 252 26.90 -22.03 10.97
C VAL A 252 27.80 -22.13 9.74
N PHE A 253 27.51 -21.37 8.68
CA PHE A 253 28.31 -21.43 7.44
C PHE A 253 29.74 -20.90 7.64
N ARG A 254 29.91 -19.86 8.44
CA ARG A 254 31.25 -19.33 8.78
C ARG A 254 32.11 -20.36 9.50
N LEU A 255 31.53 -21.16 10.40
CA LEU A 255 32.26 -22.22 11.11
C LEU A 255 32.50 -23.44 10.23
N ALA A 256 31.49 -23.84 9.46
CA ALA A 256 31.59 -24.92 8.49
C ALA A 256 32.73 -24.65 7.49
N GLY A 257 32.84 -23.42 6.98
CA GLY A 257 33.91 -23.02 6.06
C GLY A 257 35.30 -23.10 6.70
N LYS A 258 35.45 -22.71 7.97
CA LYS A 258 36.73 -22.82 8.70
C LYS A 258 37.16 -24.27 8.90
N LEU A 259 36.23 -25.15 9.20
CA LEU A 259 36.51 -26.57 9.45
C LEU A 259 36.85 -27.33 8.17
N LEU A 260 36.19 -27.00 7.05
CA LEU A 260 36.47 -27.60 5.74
C LEU A 260 37.79 -27.13 5.12
N CYS A 261 38.32 -25.97 5.52
CA CYS A 261 39.65 -25.49 5.11
C CYS A 261 40.82 -26.07 5.93
N LEU A 262 40.54 -26.84 6.99
CA LEU A 262 41.53 -27.47 7.86
C LEU A 262 41.83 -28.93 7.50
N VAL A 263 41.14 -29.48 6.50
CA VAL A 263 41.31 -30.84 5.94
C VAL A 263 41.91 -30.71 4.54
#